data_AF-A0A2N1RIS4-F1
#
_entry.id   AF-A0A2N1RIS4-F1
#
_cell.length_a   1.000
_cell.length_b   1.000
_cell.length_c   1.000
_cell.angle_alpha   90.00
_cell.angle_beta   90.00
_cell.angle_gamma   90.00
#
_symmetry.space_group_name_H-M   'P 1'
#
loop_
_entity.id
_entity.type
_entity.pdbx_description
1 polymer ?
#
loop_
_entity_poly.entity_id
_entity_poly.type
_entity_poly.pdbx_seq_one_letter_code
_entity_poly.pdbx_strand_id
1 'polypeptide(L)'
;MDLRKLGVWTSYRIRIAILLSLIGIFGILSIYLVVNFTDNRLREEVLVSTQKLSQTISSEAIETLAGNEADLQSNNYQILKQQLKSIQESNPNSRFVYLMRLKPDGSVVFLVDAESPESEDYSPPGETYDEASSRLKSIFTRGIAFVEGPETDRWGTWISPLVPIQDTEDGQIVAILGMDVSADDWRWQILSNSIIPIGLIITIMILLSS
;
A
#
# COMPACT_ATOMS: atom_id res chain seq x y z
N MET A 1 15.14 64.96 7.27
CA MET A 1 14.88 63.50 7.32
C MET A 1 15.88 62.83 6.40
N ASP A 2 16.75 61.96 6.92
CA ASP A 2 17.95 61.49 6.22
C ASP A 2 17.61 60.32 5.27
N LEU A 3 17.51 60.62 3.97
CA LEU A 3 17.11 59.67 2.92
C LEU A 3 18.05 58.44 2.84
N ARG A 4 19.31 58.56 3.29
CA ARG A 4 20.26 57.45 3.35
C ARG A 4 19.89 56.43 4.41
N LYS A 5 19.34 56.87 5.55
CA LYS A 5 18.84 55.96 6.60
C LYS A 5 17.59 55.22 6.14
N LEU A 6 16.71 55.88 5.37
CA LEU A 6 15.53 55.24 4.80
C LEU A 6 15.89 54.06 3.87
N GLY A 7 16.90 54.24 3.00
CA GLY A 7 17.36 53.19 2.07
C GLY A 7 17.99 51.98 2.76
N VAL A 8 18.76 52.18 3.84
CA VAL A 8 19.37 51.10 4.61
C VAL A 8 18.30 50.26 5.32
N TRP A 9 17.30 50.89 5.94
CA TRP A 9 16.19 50.19 6.59
C TRP A 9 15.34 49.39 5.61
N THR A 10 15.06 49.93 4.42
CA THR A 10 14.35 49.19 3.37
C THR A 10 15.16 47.97 2.89
N SER A 11 16.47 48.12 2.66
CA SER A 11 17.33 47.00 2.25
C SER A 11 17.44 45.90 3.31
N TYR A 12 17.44 46.27 4.60
CA TYR A 12 17.48 45.34 5.72
C TYR A 12 16.18 44.52 5.82
N ARG A 13 15.02 45.17 5.69
CA ARG A 13 13.71 44.49 5.66
C ARG A 13 13.57 43.51 4.49
N ILE A 14 14.06 43.89 3.31
CA ILE A 14 14.05 43.02 2.13
C ILE A 14 14.90 41.76 2.37
N ARG A 15 16.09 41.90 2.97
CA ARG A 15 16.96 40.76 3.29
C ARG A 15 16.33 39.79 4.30
N ILE A 16 15.68 40.31 5.35
CA ILE A 16 14.96 39.48 6.32
C ILE A 16 13.80 38.76 5.65
N ALA A 17 13.01 39.45 4.82
CA ALA A 17 11.90 38.84 4.10
C ALA A 17 12.38 37.69 3.20
N ILE A 18 13.47 37.90 2.46
CA ILE A 18 14.09 36.85 1.64
C ILE A 18 14.52 35.66 2.49
N LEU A 19 15.20 35.90 3.63
CA LEU A 19 15.65 34.83 4.51
C LEU A 19 14.47 34.01 5.06
N LEU A 20 13.41 34.66 5.52
CA LEU A 20 12.21 33.98 6.03
C LEU A 20 11.51 33.19 4.92
N SER A 21 11.43 33.72 3.70
CA SER A 21 10.91 32.97 2.55
C SER A 21 11.75 31.73 2.24
N LEU A 22 13.09 31.84 2.28
CA LEU A 22 13.99 30.69 2.06
C LEU A 22 13.82 29.62 3.14
N ILE A 23 13.71 30.02 4.41
CA ILE A 23 13.44 29.10 5.53
C ILE A 23 12.10 28.40 5.33
N GLY A 24 11.05 29.14 4.94
CA GLY A 24 9.74 28.58 4.65
C GLY A 24 9.77 27.55 3.52
N ILE A 25 10.41 27.88 2.40
CA ILE A 25 10.56 26.98 1.25
C ILE A 25 11.33 25.72 1.65
N PHE A 26 12.43 25.88 2.39
CA PHE A 26 13.23 24.76 2.87
C PHE A 26 12.44 23.85 3.82
N GLY A 27 11.62 24.43 4.70
CA GLY A 27 10.72 23.70 5.59
C GLY A 27 9.71 22.85 4.83
N ILE A 28 9.01 23.45 3.87
CA ILE A 28 8.02 22.75 3.02
C ILE A 28 8.69 21.61 2.25
N LEU A 29 9.84 21.87 1.62
CA LEU A 29 10.60 20.85 0.90
C LEU A 29 11.02 19.70 1.82
N SER A 30 11.50 20.01 3.02
CA SER A 30 11.93 19.01 4.00
C SER A 30 10.76 18.14 4.47
N ILE A 31 9.60 18.73 4.75
CA ILE A 31 8.38 17.99 5.10
C ILE A 31 7.96 17.07 3.96
N TYR A 32 7.95 17.57 2.72
CA TYR A 32 7.63 16.77 1.53
C TYR A 32 8.57 15.56 1.38
N LEU A 33 9.87 15.77 1.56
CA LEU A 33 10.87 14.68 1.50
C LEU A 33 10.65 13.64 2.61
N VAL A 34 10.36 14.08 3.84
CA VAL A 34 10.07 13.17 4.97
C VAL A 34 8.83 12.34 4.70
N VAL A 35 7.76 12.94 4.19
CA VAL A 35 6.50 12.25 3.87
C VAL A 35 6.73 11.21 2.78
N ASN A 36 7.41 11.57 1.69
CA ASN A 36 7.70 10.63 0.59
C ASN A 36 8.64 9.50 1.01
N PHE A 37 9.67 9.82 1.80
CA PHE A 37 10.57 8.80 2.33
C PHE A 37 9.81 7.83 3.23
N THR A 38 8.93 8.34 4.08
CA THR A 38 8.09 7.52 4.95
C THR A 38 7.13 6.64 4.16
N ASP A 39 6.46 7.19 3.13
CA ASP A 39 5.58 6.40 2.25
C ASP A 39 6.34 5.25 1.59
N ASN A 40 7.49 5.53 0.97
CA ASN A 40 8.31 4.50 0.31
C ASN A 40 8.77 3.42 1.29
N ARG A 41 9.25 3.81 2.48
CA ARG A 41 9.64 2.86 3.53
C ARG A 41 8.47 1.97 3.96
N LEU A 42 7.29 2.55 4.21
CA LEU A 42 6.11 1.78 4.60
C LEU A 42 5.69 0.81 3.48
N ARG A 43 5.74 1.25 2.21
CA ARG A 43 5.46 0.38 1.05
C ARG A 43 6.42 -0.80 1.00
N GLU A 44 7.72 -0.57 1.19
CA GLU A 44 8.71 -1.64 1.25
C GLU A 44 8.45 -2.61 2.42
N GLU A 45 8.12 -2.09 3.59
CA GLU A 45 7.82 -2.89 4.79
C GLU A 45 6.60 -3.80 4.58
N VAL A 46 5.48 -3.28 4.08
CA VAL A 46 4.30 -4.10 3.82
C VAL A 46 4.56 -5.11 2.70
N LEU A 47 5.28 -4.72 1.64
CA LEU A 47 5.64 -5.65 0.57
C LEU A 47 6.47 -6.83 1.07
N VAL A 48 7.52 -6.56 1.86
CA VAL A 48 8.38 -7.60 2.44
C VAL A 48 7.60 -8.46 3.43
N SER A 49 6.70 -7.87 4.21
CA SER A 49 5.84 -8.63 5.12
C SER A 49 4.93 -9.59 4.35
N THR A 50 4.21 -9.10 3.34
CA THR A 50 3.34 -9.91 2.48
C THR A 50 4.13 -10.98 1.73
N GLN A 51 5.36 -10.71 1.28
CA GLN A 51 6.24 -11.71 0.68
C GLN A 51 6.62 -12.85 1.63
N LYS A 52 6.82 -12.56 2.91
CA LYS A 52 7.06 -13.62 3.91
C LYS A 52 5.79 -14.44 4.15
N LEU A 53 4.64 -13.78 4.21
CA LEU A 53 3.35 -14.44 4.41
C LEU A 53 2.99 -15.33 3.21
N SER A 54 3.26 -14.90 1.98
CA SER A 54 2.99 -15.67 0.77
C SER A 54 3.76 -16.99 0.74
N GLN A 55 4.96 -17.06 1.34
CA GLN A 55 5.74 -18.30 1.46
C GLN A 55 5.12 -19.33 2.41
N THR A 56 4.17 -18.92 3.25
CA THR A 56 3.44 -19.84 4.14
C THR A 56 2.26 -20.51 3.45
N ILE A 57 1.84 -20.00 2.29
CA ILE A 57 0.66 -20.46 1.56
C ILE A 57 1.08 -21.57 0.61
N SER A 58 0.39 -22.71 0.65
CA SER A 58 0.67 -23.86 -0.21
C SER A 58 0.25 -23.59 -1.66
N SER A 59 1.22 -23.61 -2.60
CA SER A 59 0.95 -23.54 -4.03
C SER A 59 0.15 -24.77 -4.50
N GLU A 60 0.51 -25.97 -4.04
CA GLU A 60 -0.21 -27.22 -4.35
C GLU A 60 -1.69 -27.13 -3.97
N ALA A 61 -2.02 -26.63 -2.77
CA ALA A 61 -3.41 -26.44 -2.36
C ALA A 61 -4.15 -25.46 -3.28
N ILE A 62 -3.49 -24.37 -3.70
CA ILE A 62 -4.04 -23.38 -4.63
C ILE A 62 -4.35 -24.02 -5.99
N GLU A 63 -3.45 -24.84 -6.54
CA GLU A 63 -3.64 -25.47 -7.85
C GLU A 63 -4.88 -26.36 -7.91
N THR A 64 -5.25 -26.99 -6.79
CA THR A 64 -6.47 -27.81 -6.73
C THR A 64 -7.77 -27.00 -6.86
N LEU A 65 -7.72 -25.67 -6.68
CA LEU A 65 -8.90 -24.81 -6.77
C LEU A 65 -9.25 -24.54 -8.23
N ALA A 66 -10.52 -24.69 -8.60
CA ALA A 66 -11.02 -24.38 -9.93
C ALA A 66 -11.19 -22.87 -10.17
N GLY A 67 -11.29 -22.08 -9.11
CA GLY A 67 -11.67 -20.67 -9.10
C GLY A 67 -13.12 -20.50 -9.52
N ASN A 68 -14.03 -21.20 -8.84
CA ASN A 68 -15.48 -21.06 -8.93
C ASN A 68 -16.16 -21.63 -7.66
N GLU A 69 -17.47 -21.47 -7.53
CA GLU A 69 -18.23 -21.88 -6.34
C GLU A 69 -18.10 -23.36 -5.94
N ALA A 70 -17.72 -24.27 -6.85
CA ALA A 70 -17.48 -25.66 -6.49
C ALA A 70 -16.35 -25.81 -5.46
N ASP A 71 -15.42 -24.86 -5.41
CA ASP A 71 -14.32 -24.83 -4.44
C ASP A 71 -14.82 -24.68 -3.01
N LEU A 72 -16.02 -24.17 -2.76
CA LEU A 72 -16.59 -24.05 -1.41
C LEU A 72 -16.69 -25.40 -0.68
N GLN A 73 -16.81 -26.50 -1.44
CA GLN A 73 -16.84 -27.87 -0.90
C GLN A 73 -15.45 -28.51 -0.78
N SER A 74 -14.40 -27.84 -1.26
CA SER A 74 -13.03 -28.34 -1.22
C SER A 74 -12.41 -28.18 0.17
N ASN A 75 -11.79 -29.25 0.66
CA ASN A 75 -11.04 -29.19 1.91
C ASN A 75 -9.86 -28.21 1.83
N ASN A 76 -9.20 -28.12 0.66
CA ASN A 76 -8.09 -27.19 0.44
C ASN A 76 -8.56 -25.74 0.46
N TYR A 77 -9.74 -25.45 -0.09
CA TYR A 77 -10.34 -24.12 0.01
C TYR A 77 -10.57 -23.71 1.47
N GLN A 78 -11.14 -24.60 2.29
CA GLN A 78 -11.41 -24.30 3.70
C GLN A 78 -10.12 -24.08 4.50
N ILE A 79 -9.08 -24.86 4.25
CA ILE A 79 -7.75 -24.68 4.86
C ILE A 79 -7.17 -23.31 4.49
N LEU A 80 -7.17 -22.97 3.19
CA LEU A 80 -6.65 -21.70 2.71
C LEU A 80 -7.45 -20.53 3.28
N LYS A 81 -8.79 -20.60 3.29
CA LYS A 81 -9.65 -19.55 3.86
C LYS A 81 -9.33 -19.30 5.33
N GLN A 82 -9.20 -20.38 6.12
CA GLN A 82 -8.85 -20.26 7.53
C GLN A 82 -7.43 -19.67 7.72
N GLN A 83 -6.48 -20.05 6.86
CA GLN A 83 -5.13 -19.48 6.87
C GLN A 83 -5.13 -17.98 6.56
N LEU A 84 -5.84 -17.55 5.51
CA LEU A 84 -5.95 -16.12 5.16
C LEU A 84 -6.63 -15.33 6.28
N LYS A 85 -7.64 -15.89 6.93
CA LYS A 85 -8.27 -15.28 8.10
C LYS A 85 -7.29 -15.08 9.25
N SER A 86 -6.47 -16.08 9.58
CA SER A 86 -5.42 -15.94 10.59
C SER A 86 -4.34 -14.90 10.20
N ILE A 87 -4.03 -14.77 8.91
CA ILE A 87 -3.17 -13.70 8.40
C ILE A 87 -3.84 -12.33 8.63
N GLN A 88 -5.11 -12.16 8.26
CA GLN A 88 -5.85 -10.92 8.47
C GLN A 88 -5.92 -10.54 9.96
N GLU A 89 -6.24 -11.48 10.84
CA GLU A 89 -6.33 -11.26 12.30
C GLU A 89 -4.99 -10.84 12.93
N SER A 90 -3.87 -11.34 12.39
CA SER A 90 -2.52 -10.98 12.87
C SER A 90 -1.98 -9.67 12.27
N ASN A 91 -2.65 -9.12 11.26
CA ASN A 91 -2.27 -7.89 10.57
C ASN A 91 -3.43 -6.88 10.63
N PRO A 92 -3.69 -6.26 11.78
CA PRO A 92 -4.89 -5.43 12.00
C PRO A 92 -4.97 -4.18 11.11
N ASN A 93 -3.88 -3.79 10.46
CA ASN A 93 -3.87 -2.70 9.48
C ASN A 93 -4.34 -3.14 8.08
N SER A 94 -4.48 -4.45 7.83
CA SER A 94 -4.98 -5.00 6.56
C SER A 94 -6.49 -5.20 6.65
N ARG A 95 -7.25 -4.49 5.82
CA ARG A 95 -8.71 -4.60 5.72
C ARG A 95 -9.11 -5.88 5.00
N PHE A 96 -8.43 -6.23 3.91
CA PHE A 96 -8.70 -7.44 3.12
C PHE A 96 -7.45 -8.28 2.94
N VAL A 97 -7.64 -9.60 2.85
CA VAL A 97 -6.59 -10.57 2.51
C VAL A 97 -7.21 -11.60 1.59
N TYR A 98 -6.65 -11.76 0.39
CA TYR A 98 -7.26 -12.59 -0.64
C TYR A 98 -6.22 -13.20 -1.58
N LEU A 99 -6.67 -14.24 -2.29
CA LEU A 99 -5.94 -14.88 -3.37
C LEU A 99 -6.64 -14.60 -4.69
N MET A 100 -5.89 -14.21 -5.71
CA MET A 100 -6.40 -14.00 -7.07
C MET A 100 -5.68 -14.89 -8.09
N ARG A 101 -6.35 -15.19 -9.21
CA ARG A 101 -5.78 -15.90 -10.35
C ARG A 101 -6.17 -15.25 -11.67
N LEU A 102 -5.25 -15.29 -12.63
CA LEU A 102 -5.54 -14.97 -14.03
C LEU A 102 -6.10 -16.21 -14.74
N LYS A 103 -7.29 -16.09 -15.30
CA LYS A 103 -7.91 -17.13 -16.13
C LYS A 103 -7.35 -17.08 -17.57
N PRO A 104 -7.47 -18.18 -18.33
CA PRO A 104 -7.00 -18.22 -19.73
C PRO A 104 -7.64 -17.18 -20.66
N ASP A 105 -8.82 -16.68 -20.32
CA ASP A 105 -9.51 -15.60 -21.07
C ASP A 105 -9.00 -14.19 -20.73
N GLY A 106 -8.05 -14.07 -19.79
CA GLY A 106 -7.46 -12.82 -19.34
C GLY A 106 -8.22 -12.12 -18.21
N SER A 107 -9.30 -12.70 -17.69
CA SER A 107 -9.99 -12.21 -16.50
C SER A 107 -9.20 -12.53 -15.24
N VAL A 108 -9.19 -11.61 -14.27
CA VAL A 108 -8.67 -11.87 -12.92
C VAL A 108 -9.85 -12.25 -12.05
N VAL A 109 -9.74 -13.35 -11.31
CA VAL A 109 -10.78 -13.80 -10.40
C VAL A 109 -10.25 -13.99 -8.98
N PHE A 110 -11.12 -13.81 -7.99
CA PHE A 110 -10.83 -14.21 -6.62
C PHE A 110 -10.91 -15.72 -6.48
N LEU A 111 -9.93 -16.32 -5.81
CA LEU A 111 -9.92 -17.73 -5.45
C LEU A 111 -10.42 -17.94 -4.03
N VAL A 112 -9.88 -17.15 -3.09
CA VAL A 112 -10.16 -17.24 -1.67
C VAL A 112 -10.13 -15.83 -1.10
N ASP A 113 -11.14 -15.50 -0.30
CA ASP A 113 -11.23 -14.25 0.45
C ASP A 113 -11.35 -14.59 1.94
N ALA A 114 -10.57 -13.90 2.77
CA ALA A 114 -10.59 -14.01 4.23
C ALA A 114 -11.92 -13.54 4.85
N GLU A 115 -12.67 -12.67 4.15
CA GLU A 115 -13.94 -12.15 4.64
C GLU A 115 -14.95 -13.26 4.96
N SER A 116 -15.79 -12.98 5.96
CA SER A 116 -16.95 -13.82 6.25
C SER A 116 -17.85 -13.90 5.03
N PRO A 117 -18.38 -15.07 4.65
CA PRO A 117 -19.39 -15.16 3.59
C PRO A 117 -20.68 -14.35 3.84
N GLU A 118 -20.91 -13.92 5.10
CA GLU A 118 -22.02 -13.04 5.48
C GLU A 118 -21.68 -11.54 5.34
N SER A 119 -20.43 -11.20 5.02
CA SER A 119 -19.98 -9.82 4.80
C SER A 119 -20.52 -9.29 3.46
N GLU A 120 -20.94 -8.03 3.43
CA GLU A 120 -21.31 -7.35 2.18
C GLU A 120 -20.11 -7.18 1.23
N ASP A 121 -18.90 -7.18 1.79
CA ASP A 121 -17.65 -7.03 1.04
C ASP A 121 -17.06 -8.37 0.56
N TYR A 122 -17.72 -9.49 0.85
CA TYR A 122 -17.18 -10.82 0.53
C TYR A 122 -17.12 -11.09 -0.97
N SER A 123 -15.96 -11.52 -1.44
CA SER A 123 -15.76 -11.97 -2.82
C SER A 123 -15.78 -13.50 -2.93
N PRO A 124 -16.87 -14.14 -3.41
CA PRO A 124 -16.91 -15.58 -3.58
C PRO A 124 -15.89 -16.10 -4.62
N PRO A 125 -15.51 -17.39 -4.52
CA PRO A 125 -14.59 -18.01 -5.46
C PRO A 125 -15.10 -17.93 -6.90
N GLY A 126 -14.25 -17.44 -7.79
CA GLY A 126 -14.56 -17.25 -9.21
C GLY A 126 -15.19 -15.89 -9.54
N GLU A 127 -15.47 -15.05 -8.55
CA GLU A 127 -15.90 -13.68 -8.83
C GLU A 127 -14.81 -12.93 -9.60
N THR A 128 -15.22 -12.22 -10.65
CA THR A 128 -14.31 -11.46 -11.50
C THR A 128 -13.97 -10.11 -10.86
N TYR A 129 -12.69 -9.76 -10.93
CA TYR A 129 -12.18 -8.43 -10.60
C TYR A 129 -12.01 -7.62 -11.88
N ASP A 130 -13.09 -6.95 -12.30
CA ASP A 130 -13.15 -6.18 -13.55
C ASP A 130 -12.25 -4.93 -13.50
N GLU A 131 -12.05 -4.38 -12.30
CA GLU A 131 -11.23 -3.21 -12.00
C GLU A 131 -9.72 -3.51 -11.98
N ALA A 132 -9.32 -4.79 -12.18
CA ALA A 132 -7.93 -5.23 -12.17
C ALA A 132 -7.05 -4.39 -13.11
N SER A 133 -6.10 -3.66 -12.53
CA SER A 133 -5.21 -2.76 -13.24
C SER A 133 -4.32 -3.50 -14.26
N SER A 134 -3.82 -2.78 -15.27
CA SER A 134 -2.83 -3.35 -16.19
C SER A 134 -1.54 -3.74 -15.47
N ARG A 135 -1.19 -3.06 -14.37
CA ARG A 135 0.00 -3.34 -13.58
C ARG A 135 -0.19 -4.62 -12.76
N LEU A 136 -1.35 -4.79 -12.13
CA LEU A 136 -1.77 -6.05 -11.49
C LEU A 136 -1.70 -7.19 -12.51
N LYS A 137 -2.34 -7.07 -13.68
CA LYS A 137 -2.28 -8.13 -14.71
C LYS A 137 -0.84 -8.47 -15.14
N SER A 138 0.06 -7.49 -15.17
CA SER A 138 1.46 -7.71 -15.53
C SER A 138 2.25 -8.58 -14.53
N ILE A 139 1.78 -8.72 -13.29
CA ILE A 139 2.46 -9.57 -12.30
C ILE A 139 2.41 -11.04 -12.68
N PHE A 140 1.32 -11.50 -13.31
CA PHE A 140 1.15 -12.89 -13.75
C PHE A 140 2.11 -13.28 -14.87
N THR A 141 2.69 -12.30 -15.57
CA THR A 141 3.70 -12.54 -16.61
C THR A 141 5.11 -12.23 -16.14
N ARG A 142 5.29 -11.21 -15.31
CA ARG A 142 6.62 -10.74 -14.87
C ARG A 142 7.09 -11.37 -13.56
N GLY A 143 6.18 -11.80 -12.70
CA GLY A 143 6.48 -12.31 -11.36
C GLY A 143 7.09 -11.28 -10.40
N ILE A 144 6.92 -9.98 -10.69
CA ILE A 144 7.52 -8.92 -9.87
C ILE A 144 6.47 -8.39 -8.89
N ALA A 145 6.63 -8.74 -7.62
CA ALA A 145 5.83 -8.20 -6.53
C ALA A 145 5.96 -6.67 -6.44
N PHE A 146 4.87 -5.99 -6.08
CA PHE A 146 4.86 -4.53 -5.91
C PHE A 146 3.73 -4.09 -4.98
N VAL A 147 3.77 -2.84 -4.53
CA VAL A 147 2.63 -2.19 -3.85
C VAL A 147 1.88 -1.33 -4.84
N GLU A 148 0.61 -1.64 -5.05
CA GLU A 148 -0.31 -0.88 -5.86
C GLU A 148 -0.96 0.25 -5.04
N GLY A 149 -1.41 1.29 -5.74
CA GLY A 149 -2.27 2.31 -5.20
C GLY A 149 -1.63 3.58 -4.65
N PRO A 150 -2.47 4.57 -4.28
CA PRO A 150 -3.91 4.42 -4.03
C PRO A 150 -4.71 4.09 -5.30
N GLU A 151 -5.38 2.93 -5.32
CA GLU A 151 -6.31 2.53 -6.38
C GLU A 151 -7.72 2.43 -5.80
N THR A 152 -8.71 2.83 -6.59
CA THR A 152 -10.12 2.82 -6.17
C THR A 152 -10.88 1.72 -6.90
N ASP A 153 -11.64 0.94 -6.16
CA ASP A 153 -12.55 -0.08 -6.68
C ASP A 153 -13.90 -0.05 -5.94
N ARG A 154 -14.71 -1.10 -6.14
CA ARG A 154 -16.06 -1.21 -5.57
C ARG A 154 -16.10 -1.33 -4.04
N TRP A 155 -14.98 -1.66 -3.39
CA TRP A 155 -14.92 -1.77 -1.93
C TRP A 155 -14.32 -0.53 -1.27
N GLY A 156 -13.54 0.28 -2.00
CA GLY A 156 -12.94 1.48 -1.42
C GLY A 156 -11.72 1.99 -2.17
N THR A 157 -10.74 2.54 -1.43
CA THR A 157 -9.46 2.98 -1.97
C THR A 157 -8.32 2.37 -1.19
N TRP A 158 -7.43 1.68 -1.89
CA TRP A 158 -6.51 0.72 -1.30
C TRP A 158 -5.06 0.98 -1.64
N ILE A 159 -4.19 0.62 -0.70
CA ILE A 159 -2.76 0.43 -0.89
C ILE A 159 -2.51 -1.06 -0.71
N SER A 160 -2.13 -1.73 -1.80
CA SER A 160 -2.18 -3.18 -1.88
C SER A 160 -0.81 -3.75 -2.23
N PRO A 161 -0.03 -4.28 -1.27
CA PRO A 161 1.03 -5.23 -1.58
C PRO A 161 0.45 -6.45 -2.32
N LEU A 162 0.93 -6.65 -3.54
CA LEU A 162 0.56 -7.74 -4.43
C LEU A 162 1.80 -8.60 -4.66
N VAL A 163 1.72 -9.86 -4.25
CA VAL A 163 2.85 -10.80 -4.28
C VAL A 163 2.46 -12.05 -5.05
N PRO A 164 3.21 -12.47 -6.08
CA PRO A 164 2.93 -13.70 -6.79
C PRO A 164 3.30 -14.90 -5.92
N ILE A 165 2.46 -15.93 -5.96
CA ILE A 165 2.75 -17.26 -5.43
C ILE A 165 3.12 -18.12 -6.64
N GLN A 166 4.33 -18.69 -6.60
CA GLN A 166 4.84 -19.53 -7.66
C GLN A 166 4.68 -21.00 -7.28
N ASP A 167 4.39 -21.83 -8.28
CA ASP A 167 4.50 -23.27 -8.15
C ASP A 167 5.96 -23.69 -7.90
N THR A 168 6.13 -24.73 -7.10
CA THR A 168 7.45 -25.21 -6.68
C THR A 168 8.15 -26.07 -7.73
N GLU A 169 7.41 -26.65 -8.68
CA GLU A 169 7.97 -27.52 -9.72
C GLU A 169 8.40 -26.74 -10.97
N ASP A 170 7.53 -25.88 -11.50
CA ASP A 170 7.76 -25.20 -12.78
C ASP A 170 7.97 -23.68 -12.69
N GLY A 171 7.76 -23.10 -11.50
CA GLY A 171 7.92 -21.67 -11.25
C GLY A 171 6.81 -20.79 -11.82
N GLN A 172 5.71 -21.39 -12.31
CA GLN A 172 4.57 -20.63 -12.81
C GLN A 172 3.81 -19.94 -11.67
N ILE A 173 3.19 -18.80 -12.00
CA ILE A 173 2.44 -18.03 -11.02
C ILE A 173 1.03 -18.61 -10.92
N VAL A 174 0.76 -19.34 -9.83
CA VAL A 174 -0.52 -20.03 -9.60
C VAL A 174 -1.58 -19.12 -9.00
N ALA A 175 -1.15 -18.09 -8.27
CA ALA A 175 -1.99 -17.07 -7.69
C ALA A 175 -1.20 -15.80 -7.30
N ILE A 176 -1.91 -14.78 -6.87
CA ILE A 176 -1.38 -13.60 -6.19
C ILE A 176 -1.98 -13.52 -4.81
N LEU A 177 -1.16 -13.28 -3.79
CA LEU A 177 -1.61 -12.81 -2.49
C LEU A 177 -1.73 -11.29 -2.53
N GLY A 178 -2.93 -10.78 -2.27
CA GLY A 178 -3.18 -9.36 -2.01
C GLY A 178 -3.53 -9.14 -0.54
N MET A 179 -3.04 -8.05 0.01
CA MET A 179 -3.43 -7.56 1.34
C MET A 179 -3.71 -6.06 1.24
N ASP A 180 -4.94 -5.63 1.47
CA ASP A 180 -5.31 -4.23 1.26
C ASP A 180 -5.25 -3.44 2.56
N VAL A 181 -4.61 -2.27 2.51
CA VAL A 181 -4.69 -1.25 3.56
C VAL A 181 -5.52 -0.10 3.04
N SER A 182 -6.47 0.39 3.84
CA SER A 182 -7.28 1.55 3.43
C SER A 182 -6.38 2.77 3.22
N ALA A 183 -6.66 3.58 2.20
CA ALA A 183 -5.87 4.78 1.92
C ALA A 183 -5.92 5.79 3.08
N ASP A 184 -6.98 5.79 3.88
CA ASP A 184 -7.09 6.64 5.06
C ASP A 184 -6.18 6.16 6.20
N ASP A 185 -6.21 4.86 6.51
CA ASP A 185 -5.29 4.28 7.50
C ASP A 185 -3.83 4.45 7.05
N TRP A 186 -3.56 4.31 5.75
CA TRP A 186 -2.24 4.54 5.17
C TRP A 186 -1.75 5.97 5.40
N ARG A 187 -2.61 6.97 5.15
CA ARG A 187 -2.29 8.38 5.43
C ARG A 187 -2.00 8.60 6.92
N TRP A 188 -2.79 8.01 7.80
CA TRP A 188 -2.55 8.07 9.24
C TRP A 188 -1.23 7.42 9.65
N GLN A 189 -0.85 6.31 9.03
CA GLN A 189 0.45 5.67 9.24
C GLN A 189 1.59 6.59 8.79
N ILE A 190 1.50 7.22 7.62
CA ILE A 190 2.51 8.19 7.16
C ILE A 190 2.64 9.35 8.14
N LEU A 191 1.52 9.95 8.55
CA LEU A 191 1.52 11.11 9.45
C LEU A 191 2.09 10.77 10.83
N SER A 192 1.66 9.66 11.43
CA SER A 192 2.15 9.22 12.73
C SER A 192 3.64 8.88 12.71
N ASN A 193 4.14 8.27 11.63
CA ASN A 193 5.56 7.98 11.44
C ASN A 193 6.40 9.24 11.11
N SER A 194 5.77 10.31 10.62
CA SER A 194 6.44 11.55 10.25
C SER A 194 6.41 12.62 11.35
N ILE A 195 5.64 12.43 12.43
CA ILE A 195 5.36 13.51 13.40
C ILE A 195 6.61 14.00 14.13
N ILE A 196 7.53 13.09 14.51
CA ILE A 196 8.79 13.44 15.18
C ILE A 196 9.71 14.25 14.25
N PRO A 197 10.09 13.76 13.05
CA PRO A 197 10.95 14.53 12.16
C PRO A 197 10.32 15.87 11.72
N ILE A 198 9.00 15.91 11.47
CA ILE A 198 8.30 17.16 11.17
C ILE A 198 8.37 18.14 12.35
N GLY A 199 8.11 17.66 13.58
CA GLY A 199 8.21 18.49 14.79
C GLY A 199 9.61 19.09 14.99
N LEU A 200 10.66 18.32 14.68
CA LEU A 200 12.04 18.81 14.71
C LEU A 200 12.29 19.89 13.64
N ILE A 201 11.82 19.68 12.40
CA ILE A 201 11.93 20.68 11.33
C ILE A 201 11.26 21.99 11.75
N ILE A 202 10.03 21.92 12.27
CA ILE A 202 9.28 23.10 12.72
C ILE A 202 10.03 23.81 13.85
N THR A 203 10.55 23.06 14.82
CA THR A 203 11.32 23.62 15.94
C THR A 203 12.56 24.36 15.44
N ILE A 204 13.32 23.77 14.50
CA ILE A 204 14.50 24.40 13.88
C ILE A 204 14.09 25.66 13.12
N MET A 205 13.00 25.62 12.35
CA MET A 205 12.52 26.80 11.62
C MET A 205 12.18 27.96 12.57
N ILE A 206 11.53 27.67 13.71
CA ILE A 206 11.20 28.68 14.72
C ILE A 206 12.49 29.30 15.27
N LEU A 207 13.48 28.48 15.66
CA LEU A 207 14.76 28.93 16.19
C LEU A 207 15.60 29.75 15.19
N LEU A 208 15.50 29.45 13.89
CA LEU A 208 16.19 30.20 12.83
C LEU A 208 15.47 31.51 12.46
N SER A 209 14.20 31.63 12.82
CA SER A 209 13.36 32.81 12.54
C SER A 209 13.29 33.81 13.70
N SER A 210 13.65 33.37 14.92
CA SER A 210 13.73 34.19 16.13
C SER A 210 15.03 34.98 16.21
#